data_AF-A0A1N6LZI2-F1
#
_entry.id   AF-A0A1N6LZI2-F1
#
_cell.length_a   1.000
_cell.length_b   1.000
_cell.length_c   1.000
_cell.angle_alpha   90.00
_cell.angle_beta   90.00
_cell.angle_gamma   90.00
#
_symmetry.space_group_name_H-M   'P 1'
#
loop_
_entity.id
_entity.type
_entity.pdbx_description
1 polymer ?
#
loop_
_entity_poly.entity_id
_entity_poly.type
_entity_poly.pdbx_seq_one_letter_code
_entity_poly.pdbx_strand_id
1 'polypeptide(L)'
;MKIRLFIVLIISANSCWAYSSKDIYEHLDITSFNSSLIPKISNDEKYFSDFKSFSPTITNSKINIESEHWNYTINIVKENKKGIYVCFTDKAKEGSYDSQFPMIIRKYANDYVAIQRRSNVCDEYSK
;
A
#
# COMPACT_ATOMS: atom_id res chain seq x y z
N MET A 1 -22.21 -40.96 41.06
CA MET A 1 -21.51 -39.65 41.07
C MET A 1 -21.07 -39.36 39.63
N LYS A 2 -21.70 -38.41 38.93
CA LYS A 2 -21.42 -38.12 37.51
C LYS A 2 -20.49 -36.91 37.41
N ILE A 3 -19.23 -37.14 37.05
CA ILE A 3 -18.26 -36.07 36.75
C ILE A 3 -18.62 -35.45 35.41
N ARG A 4 -18.94 -34.15 35.39
CA ARG A 4 -19.12 -33.38 34.15
C ARG A 4 -17.76 -32.80 33.77
N LEU A 5 -17.20 -33.31 32.67
CA LEU A 5 -15.98 -32.81 32.06
C LEU A 5 -16.31 -31.52 31.31
N PHE A 6 -15.89 -30.36 31.83
CA PHE A 6 -15.95 -29.08 31.12
C PHE A 6 -14.70 -28.94 30.25
N ILE A 7 -14.86 -29.13 28.94
CA ILE A 7 -13.80 -28.86 27.96
C ILE A 7 -13.79 -27.35 27.71
N VAL A 8 -12.77 -26.66 28.25
CA VAL A 8 -12.52 -25.24 27.97
C VAL A 8 -11.77 -25.15 26.64
N LEU A 9 -12.47 -24.71 25.59
CA LEU A 9 -11.89 -24.45 24.27
C LEU A 9 -11.20 -23.07 24.32
N ILE A 10 -9.87 -23.03 24.45
CA ILE A 10 -9.10 -21.79 24.34
C ILE A 10 -8.89 -21.50 22.86
N ILE A 11 -9.77 -20.69 22.28
CA ILE A 11 -9.58 -20.16 20.92
C ILE A 11 -8.58 -19.02 21.03
N SER A 12 -7.31 -19.29 20.75
CA SER A 12 -6.32 -18.24 20.55
C SER A 12 -6.62 -17.52 19.23
N ALA A 13 -7.33 -16.41 19.31
CA ALA A 13 -7.48 -15.49 18.19
C ALA A 13 -6.10 -14.90 17.88
N ASN A 14 -5.44 -15.41 16.83
CA ASN A 14 -4.33 -14.70 16.23
C ASN A 14 -4.91 -13.46 15.57
N SER A 15 -4.76 -12.31 16.23
CA SER A 15 -5.00 -11.01 15.61
C SER A 15 -4.02 -10.89 14.44
N CYS A 16 -4.46 -11.25 13.23
CA CYS A 16 -3.76 -10.87 12.03
C CYS A 16 -3.85 -9.35 11.99
N TRP A 17 -2.73 -8.67 12.22
CA TRP A 17 -2.63 -7.22 12.06
C TRP A 17 -2.77 -6.92 10.58
N ALA A 18 -3.99 -6.93 10.05
CA ALA A 18 -4.25 -6.52 8.69
C ALA A 18 -4.12 -4.99 8.65
N TYR A 19 -3.08 -4.49 7.98
CA TYR A 19 -2.97 -3.07 7.71
C TYR A 19 -4.12 -2.63 6.81
N SER A 20 -4.73 -1.50 7.14
CA SER A 20 -5.78 -0.93 6.31
C SER A 20 -5.14 -0.22 5.11
N SER A 21 -5.62 -0.49 3.89
CA SER A 21 -5.24 0.26 2.69
C SER A 21 -5.45 1.77 2.85
N LYS A 22 -6.43 2.18 3.67
CA LYS A 22 -6.64 3.59 4.01
C LYS A 22 -5.48 4.18 4.80
N ASP A 23 -4.95 3.43 5.77
CA ASP A 23 -3.80 3.86 6.57
C ASP A 23 -2.52 3.97 5.71
N ILE A 24 -2.36 3.10 4.71
CA ILE A 24 -1.29 3.21 3.70
C ILE A 24 -1.46 4.47 2.85
N TYR A 25 -2.68 4.76 2.38
CA TYR A 25 -2.94 5.96 1.59
C TYR A 25 -2.62 7.26 2.36
N GLU A 26 -2.98 7.31 3.65
CA GLU A 26 -2.81 8.49 4.50
C GLU A 26 -1.36 8.71 4.97
N HIS A 27 -0.52 7.67 4.97
CA HIS A 27 0.79 7.74 5.62
C HIS A 27 1.96 7.14 4.82
N LEU A 28 1.77 6.74 3.55
CA LEU A 28 2.88 6.31 2.70
C LEU A 28 3.67 7.51 2.19
N ASP A 29 4.90 7.63 2.68
CA ASP A 29 5.86 8.66 2.30
C ASP A 29 6.24 8.50 0.82
N ILE A 30 5.70 9.37 -0.03
CA ILE A 30 5.91 9.33 -1.47
C ILE A 30 7.31 9.77 -1.89
N THR A 31 8.10 10.36 -0.99
CA THR A 31 9.51 10.71 -1.23
C THR A 31 10.43 9.49 -1.12
N SER A 32 9.95 8.38 -0.57
CA SER A 32 10.75 7.16 -0.35
C SER A 32 10.91 6.27 -1.57
N PHE A 33 10.26 6.59 -2.70
CA PHE A 33 10.38 5.85 -3.95
C PHE A 33 10.22 6.76 -5.17
N ASN A 34 10.85 6.40 -6.28
CA ASN A 34 10.79 7.18 -7.51
C ASN A 34 9.40 7.10 -8.13
N SER A 35 8.77 8.25 -8.38
CA SER A 35 7.52 8.36 -9.13
C SER A 35 7.45 9.71 -9.83
N SER A 36 6.50 9.86 -10.76
CA SER A 36 6.19 11.13 -11.42
C SER A 36 5.71 12.22 -10.46
N LEU A 37 5.42 11.88 -9.20
CA LEU A 37 5.05 12.83 -8.16
C LEU A 37 6.24 13.59 -7.59
N ILE A 38 7.46 13.03 -7.59
CA ILE A 38 8.63 13.67 -6.95
C ILE A 38 8.84 15.13 -7.41
N PRO A 39 8.78 15.46 -8.71
CA PRO A 39 8.97 16.85 -9.16
C PRO A 39 7.86 17.81 -8.71
N LYS A 40 6.70 17.28 -8.27
CA LYS A 40 5.52 18.07 -7.87
C LYS A 40 5.43 18.30 -6.37
N ILE A 41 6.27 17.63 -5.58
CA ILE A 41 6.26 17.73 -4.12
C ILE A 41 6.69 19.14 -3.69
N SER A 42 5.79 19.88 -3.07
CA SER A 42 6.14 21.06 -2.26
C SER A 42 6.56 20.63 -0.85
N ASN A 43 7.15 21.56 -0.07
CA ASN A 43 7.70 21.23 1.27
C ASN A 43 6.68 20.60 2.24
N ASP A 44 5.37 20.75 1.99
CA ASP A 44 4.30 20.29 2.87
C ASP A 44 3.58 19.01 2.35
N GLU A 45 3.99 18.45 1.20
CA GLU A 45 3.32 17.31 0.56
C GLU A 45 4.16 16.03 0.67
N LYS A 46 3.90 15.20 1.68
CA LYS A 46 4.65 13.97 1.96
C LYS A 46 3.87 12.69 1.65
N TYR A 47 2.54 12.76 1.69
CA TYR A 47 1.63 11.62 1.48
C TYR A 47 0.67 11.88 0.33
N PHE A 48 0.09 10.81 -0.23
CA PHE A 48 -0.96 10.96 -1.27
C PHE A 48 -2.17 11.75 -0.76
N SER A 49 -2.50 11.64 0.53
CA SER A 49 -3.59 12.37 1.17
C SER A 49 -3.38 13.88 1.27
N ASP A 50 -2.15 14.36 1.13
CA ASP A 50 -1.84 15.79 1.23
C ASP A 50 -2.31 16.54 -0.03
N PHE A 51 -2.44 15.84 -1.16
CA PHE A 51 -2.90 16.38 -2.43
C PHE A 51 -4.44 16.46 -2.46
N LYS A 52 -4.99 17.64 -2.19
CA LYS A 52 -6.45 17.87 -2.19
C LYS A 52 -7.16 17.58 -3.51
N SER A 53 -6.43 17.64 -4.63
CA SER A 53 -6.97 17.36 -5.97
C SER A 53 -7.04 15.87 -6.29
N PHE A 54 -6.49 15.00 -5.43
CA PHE A 54 -6.50 13.56 -5.65
C PHE A 54 -7.81 12.93 -5.17
N SER A 55 -8.32 12.01 -5.97
CA SER A 55 -9.56 11.28 -5.70
C SER A 55 -9.24 9.79 -5.50
N PRO A 56 -9.16 9.31 -4.24
CA PRO A 56 -8.85 7.92 -3.98
C PRO A 56 -10.09 7.01 -4.05
N THR A 57 -9.94 5.84 -4.66
CA THR A 57 -10.84 4.70 -4.50
C THR A 57 -10.07 3.58 -3.80
N ILE A 58 -10.49 3.21 -2.59
CA ILE A 58 -9.75 2.32 -1.70
C ILE A 58 -10.55 1.04 -1.44
N THR A 59 -9.93 -0.11 -1.68
CA THR A 59 -10.41 -1.43 -1.29
C THR A 59 -9.38 -2.12 -0.39
N ASN A 60 -9.68 -3.32 0.09
CA ASN A 60 -8.77 -4.07 0.96
C ASN A 60 -7.43 -4.43 0.32
N SER A 61 -7.36 -4.49 -1.02
CA SER A 61 -6.14 -4.90 -1.74
C SER A 61 -5.68 -3.90 -2.80
N LYS A 62 -6.39 -2.79 -2.99
CA LYS A 62 -6.05 -1.80 -4.02
C LYS A 62 -6.36 -0.38 -3.55
N ILE A 63 -5.45 0.53 -3.88
CA ILE A 63 -5.62 1.98 -3.76
C ILE A 63 -5.47 2.54 -5.18
N ASN A 64 -6.54 3.10 -5.74
CA ASN A 64 -6.52 3.80 -7.02
C ASN A 64 -6.63 5.30 -6.74
N ILE A 65 -5.72 6.11 -7.28
CA ILE A 65 -5.61 7.53 -6.97
C ILE A 65 -5.63 8.30 -8.28
N GLU A 66 -6.74 8.95 -8.54
CA GLU A 66 -6.90 9.75 -9.75
C GLU A 66 -6.58 11.22 -9.51
N SER A 67 -5.87 11.81 -10.45
CA SER A 67 -5.68 13.25 -10.58
C SER A 67 -6.09 13.70 -11.99
N GLU A 68 -5.88 14.98 -12.32
CA GLU A 68 -6.15 15.51 -13.65
C GLU A 68 -5.35 14.78 -14.74
N HIS A 69 -4.05 14.56 -14.54
CA HIS A 69 -3.15 14.03 -15.58
C HIS A 69 -2.60 12.63 -15.28
N TRP A 70 -2.83 12.11 -14.08
CA TRP A 70 -2.21 10.86 -13.61
C TRP A 70 -3.23 9.93 -12.98
N ASN A 71 -2.96 8.64 -13.13
CA ASN A 71 -3.60 7.58 -12.37
C ASN A 71 -2.52 6.76 -11.65
N TYR A 72 -2.52 6.80 -10.33
CA TYR A 72 -1.63 5.97 -9.50
C TYR A 72 -2.38 4.77 -8.95
N THR A 73 -1.73 3.62 -8.93
CA THR A 73 -2.29 2.42 -8.30
C THR A 73 -1.29 1.79 -7.36
N ILE A 74 -1.74 1.42 -6.17
CA ILE A 74 -1.03 0.53 -5.24
C ILE A 74 -1.85 -0.75 -5.13
N ASN A 75 -1.35 -1.85 -5.67
CA ASN A 75 -1.93 -3.18 -5.46
C ASN A 75 -1.18 -3.86 -4.30
N ILE A 76 -1.89 -4.20 -3.24
CA ILE A 76 -1.35 -4.94 -2.09
C ILE A 76 -1.43 -6.43 -2.42
N VAL A 77 -0.28 -7.06 -2.52
CA VAL A 77 -0.16 -8.44 -3.00
C VAL A 77 -0.06 -9.43 -1.84
N LYS A 78 0.82 -9.14 -0.88
CA LYS A 78 1.02 -9.98 0.32
C LYS A 78 1.70 -9.24 1.43
N GLU A 79 1.58 -9.77 2.64
CA GLU A 79 2.26 -9.26 3.82
C GLU A 79 3.07 -10.37 4.49
N ASN A 80 4.26 -10.04 4.99
CA ASN A 80 5.02 -10.92 5.88
C ASN A 80 5.95 -10.10 6.80
N LYS A 81 6.80 -10.79 7.57
CA LYS A 81 7.79 -10.18 8.49
C LYS A 81 8.72 -9.14 7.83
N LYS A 82 8.88 -9.19 6.51
CA LYS A 82 9.69 -8.24 5.74
C LYS A 82 8.94 -6.94 5.41
N GLY A 83 7.62 -6.89 5.52
CA GLY A 83 6.78 -5.73 5.18
C GLY A 83 5.61 -6.13 4.26
N ILE A 84 4.93 -5.11 3.76
CA ILE A 84 3.80 -5.24 2.83
C ILE A 84 4.35 -5.14 1.41
N TYR A 85 4.14 -6.17 0.62
CA TYR A 85 4.57 -6.24 -0.76
C TYR A 85 3.48 -5.65 -1.65
N VAL A 86 3.85 -4.62 -2.40
CA VAL A 86 2.92 -3.91 -3.26
C VAL A 86 3.48 -3.83 -4.68
N CYS A 87 2.60 -3.79 -5.65
CA CYS A 87 2.92 -3.36 -7.00
C CYS A 87 2.40 -1.94 -7.19
N PHE A 88 3.30 -1.00 -7.47
CA PHE A 88 2.94 0.39 -7.74
C PHE A 88 2.91 0.65 -9.24
N THR A 89 1.91 1.39 -9.68
CA THR A 89 1.78 1.86 -11.04
C THR A 89 1.58 3.36 -11.04
N ASP A 90 2.29 4.02 -11.94
CA ASP A 90 2.29 5.44 -12.18
C ASP A 90 2.05 5.64 -13.67
N LYS A 91 0.81 5.99 -14.01
CA LYS A 91 0.34 6.05 -15.40
C LYS A 91 -0.15 7.44 -15.73
N ALA A 92 0.36 8.00 -16.82
CA ALA A 92 -0.17 9.23 -17.35
C ALA A 92 -1.54 8.95 -18.03
N LYS A 93 -2.52 9.82 -17.78
CA LYS A 93 -3.81 9.77 -18.48
C LYS A 93 -3.67 10.17 -19.95
N GLU A 94 -2.65 10.97 -20.24
CA GLU A 94 -2.28 11.44 -21.56
C GLU A 94 -0.81 11.11 -21.85
N GLY A 95 -0.50 10.69 -23.07
CA GLY A 95 0.83 10.26 -23.47
C GLY A 95 1.09 8.76 -23.24
N SER A 96 2.35 8.35 -23.40
CA SER A 96 2.76 6.94 -23.38
C SER A 96 3.41 6.48 -22.08
N TYR A 97 3.52 7.36 -21.08
CA TYR A 97 4.14 7.00 -19.82
C TYR A 97 3.23 6.07 -19.01
N ASP A 98 3.72 4.85 -18.79
CA ASP A 98 3.08 3.80 -17.99
C ASP A 98 4.20 3.03 -17.29
N SER A 99 4.43 3.34 -16.02
CA SER A 99 5.51 2.75 -15.22
C SER A 99 4.92 1.87 -14.14
N GLN A 100 5.47 0.68 -14.00
CA GLN A 100 5.11 -0.27 -12.97
C GLN A 100 6.35 -0.85 -12.32
N PHE A 101 6.39 -0.86 -10.98
CA PHE A 101 7.49 -1.47 -10.26
C PHE A 101 7.08 -1.98 -8.87
N PRO A 102 7.76 -3.05 -8.40
CA PRO A 102 7.44 -3.69 -7.14
C PRO A 102 8.10 -2.94 -5.97
N MET A 103 7.40 -2.87 -4.84
CA MET A 103 7.90 -2.28 -3.60
C MET A 103 7.60 -3.16 -2.40
N ILE A 104 8.41 -2.98 -1.35
CA ILE A 104 8.06 -3.43 0.00
C ILE A 104 7.90 -2.17 0.84
N ILE A 105 6.73 -1.94 1.41
CA ILE A 105 6.49 -0.84 2.33
C ILE A 105 6.53 -1.34 3.78
N ARG A 106 7.08 -0.52 4.68
CA ARG A 106 7.18 -0.81 6.11
C ARG A 106 6.69 0.37 6.92
N LYS A 107 5.95 0.09 7.99
CA LYS A 107 5.54 1.10 8.96
C LYS A 107 6.65 1.38 9.97
N TYR A 108 7.01 2.65 10.12
CA TYR A 108 7.91 3.18 11.15
C TYR A 108 7.19 4.31 11.88
N ALA A 109 6.80 4.08 13.13
CA ALA A 109 5.86 4.94 13.86
C ALA A 109 4.57 5.15 13.05
N ASN A 110 4.32 6.37 12.56
CA ASN A 110 3.13 6.69 11.77
C ASN A 110 3.34 6.47 10.27
N ASP A 111 4.58 6.50 9.79
CA ASP A 111 4.87 6.57 8.37
C ASP A 111 5.05 5.18 7.76
N TYR A 112 4.52 4.97 6.56
CA TYR A 112 4.98 3.89 5.68
C TYR A 112 6.09 4.41 4.78
N VAL A 113 7.19 3.66 4.72
CA VAL A 113 8.34 3.98 3.87
C VAL A 113 8.55 2.82 2.90
N ALA A 114 8.71 3.13 1.62
CA ALA A 114 9.11 2.16 0.61
C ALA A 114 10.60 1.83 0.80
N ILE A 115 10.90 0.55 0.95
CA ILE A 115 12.26 0.05 0.96
C ILE A 115 12.51 -0.71 -0.34
N GLN A 116 13.46 -0.25 -1.14
CA GLN A 116 13.83 -0.94 -2.37
C GLN A 116 14.41 -2.31 -2.05
N ARG A 117 13.70 -3.36 -2.46
CA ARG A 117 14.25 -4.70 -2.64
C ARG A 117 13.69 -5.28 -3.92
N ARG A 118 14.54 -6.03 -4.65
CA ARG A 118 14.10 -6.86 -5.77
C ARG A 118 12.94 -7.75 -5.30
N SER A 119 11.82 -7.66 -5.98
CA SER A 119 10.58 -8.39 -5.74
C SER A 119 9.92 -8.61 -7.10
N ASN A 120 9.14 -9.67 -7.25
CA ASN A 120 8.50 -10.05 -8.52
C ASN A 120 6.96 -9.93 -8.44
N VAL A 121 6.46 -9.15 -7.47
CA VAL A 121 5.02 -9.03 -7.20
C VAL A 121 4.25 -8.21 -8.25
N CYS A 122 4.94 -7.64 -9.24
CA CYS A 122 4.32 -6.99 -10.39
C CYS A 122 4.16 -7.92 -11.59
N ASP A 123 4.77 -9.11 -11.60
CA ASP A 123 4.75 -10.01 -12.75
C ASP A 123 3.32 -10.49 -13.08
N GLU A 124 2.48 -10.67 -12.05
CA GLU A 124 1.05 -11.01 -12.23
C GLU A 124 0.23 -9.88 -12.89
N TYR A 125 0.77 -8.65 -12.89
CA TYR A 125 0.15 -7.44 -13.45
C TYR A 125 0.80 -6.98 -14.76
N SER A 126 1.80 -7.71 -15.24
CA SER A 126 2.48 -7.51 -16.52
C SER A 126 1.75 -8.34 -17.60
N LYS A 127 0.82 -7.74 -18.33
CA LYS A 127 0.16 -8.36 -19.50
C LYS A 127 0.51 -7.61 -20.77
#